data_AF-A0A232FM98-F1
#
_entry.id   AF-A0A232FM98-F1
#
_cell.length_a   1.000
_cell.length_b   1.000
_cell.length_c   1.000
_cell.angle_alpha   90.00
_cell.angle_beta   90.00
_cell.angle_gamma   90.00
#
_symmetry.space_group_name_H-M   'P 1'
#
loop_
_entity.id
_entity.type
_entity.pdbx_description
1 polymer ?
#
loop_
_entity_poly.entity_id
_entity_poly.type
_entity_poly.pdbx_seq_one_letter_code
_entity_poly.pdbx_strand_id
1 'polypeptide(L)'
;MIKSTIMGMTDKNLWILIRYYNYKESDQNNIESLLRQVTLPSVFTFTELKSAIYSWANIKENQSYVIKLRRYDNSLVPLSALFQGSSKEK
;
A
#
# COMPACT_ATOMS: atom_id res chain seq x y z
N MET A 1 32.57 14.48 -9.67
CA MET A 1 31.36 13.63 -9.81
C MET A 1 31.01 13.12 -8.42
N ILE A 2 30.11 13.80 -7.72
CA ILE A 2 29.80 13.49 -6.32
C ILE A 2 28.80 12.33 -6.33
N LYS A 3 29.27 11.12 -6.03
CA LYS A 3 28.40 10.02 -5.59
C LYS A 3 27.90 10.39 -4.19
N SER A 4 26.69 10.93 -4.11
CA SER A 4 25.97 11.02 -2.83
C SER A 4 25.51 9.62 -2.47
N THR A 5 26.28 8.94 -1.62
CA THR A 5 25.87 7.70 -0.97
C THR A 5 24.76 8.05 0.03
N ILE A 6 23.49 7.80 -0.34
CA ILE A 6 22.37 7.85 0.61
C ILE A 6 22.50 6.62 1.51
N MET A 7 23.36 6.75 2.52
CA MET A 7 23.53 5.77 3.58
C MET A 7 22.27 5.84 4.46
N GLY A 8 21.42 4.80 4.44
CA GLY A 8 20.44 4.60 5.53
C GLY A 8 18.99 4.22 5.20
N MET A 9 18.66 3.68 4.03
CA MET A 9 17.36 3.00 3.87
C MET A 9 17.59 1.51 3.65
N THR A 10 17.63 0.75 4.76
CA THR A 10 17.57 -0.71 4.74
C THR A 10 16.14 -1.15 4.45
N ASP A 11 15.98 -2.27 3.75
CA ASP A 11 14.68 -2.90 3.52
C ASP A 11 13.94 -3.10 4.84
N LYS A 12 12.64 -2.80 4.86
CA LYS A 12 11.83 -2.82 6.06
C LYS A 12 10.93 -4.03 6.07
N ASN A 13 11.04 -4.85 7.12
CA ASN A 13 10.07 -5.90 7.39
C ASN A 13 8.85 -5.28 8.07
N LEU A 14 7.69 -5.41 7.43
CA LEU A 14 6.43 -4.83 7.85
C LEU A 14 5.37 -5.92 8.00
N TRP A 15 4.52 -5.78 9.01
CA TRP A 15 3.27 -6.51 9.07
C TRP A 15 2.19 -5.68 8.40
N ILE A 16 1.53 -6.26 7.41
CA ILE A 16 0.42 -5.63 6.69
C ILE A 16 -0.86 -6.41 6.93
N LEU A 17 -1.94 -5.68 7.25
CA LEU A 17 -3.28 -6.22 7.35
C LEU A 17 -4.10 -5.73 6.15
N ILE A 18 -4.48 -6.66 5.29
CA ILE A 18 -5.32 -6.40 4.13
C ILE A 18 -6.76 -6.78 4.51
N ARG A 19 -7.72 -5.90 4.21
CA ARG A 19 -9.15 -6.12 4.43
C ARG A 19 -9.91 -5.95 3.13
N TYR A 20 -10.75 -6.91 2.80
CA TYR A 20 -11.56 -6.89 1.58
C TYR A 20 -12.95 -6.36 1.92
N TYR A 21 -13.34 -5.29 1.23
CA TYR A 21 -14.67 -4.70 1.35
C TYR A 21 -15.42 -4.99 0.05
N ASN A 22 -16.38 -5.91 0.10
CA ASN A 22 -17.24 -6.17 -1.05
C ASN A 22 -18.38 -5.15 -1.06
N TYR A 23 -18.73 -4.65 -2.25
CA TYR A 23 -19.78 -3.62 -2.44
C TYR A 23 -21.19 -4.17 -2.15
N LYS A 24 -21.35 -5.51 -2.16
CA LYS A 24 -22.61 -6.16 -1.81
C LYS A 24 -22.78 -6.28 -0.29
N GLU A 25 -23.38 -5.22 0.24
CA GLU A 25 -24.39 -5.18 1.32
C GLU A 25 -24.03 -5.63 2.76
N SER A 26 -24.21 -4.67 3.67
CA SER A 26 -24.73 -4.75 5.05
C SER A 26 -24.07 -5.61 6.13
N ASP A 27 -23.29 -6.64 5.83
CA ASP A 27 -22.66 -7.46 6.87
C ASP A 27 -21.25 -6.96 7.21
N GLN A 28 -21.19 -5.95 8.09
CA GLN A 28 -19.93 -5.54 8.75
C GLN A 28 -19.22 -6.71 9.45
N ASN A 29 -19.94 -7.82 9.69
CA ASN A 29 -19.48 -9.01 10.37
C ASN A 29 -18.65 -9.97 9.50
N ASN A 30 -18.67 -9.83 8.16
CA ASN A 30 -17.96 -10.75 7.25
C ASN A 30 -16.84 -10.06 6.46
N ILE A 31 -16.08 -9.17 7.11
CA ILE A 31 -14.88 -8.58 6.51
C ILE A 31 -13.78 -9.65 6.46
N GLU A 32 -13.52 -10.19 5.28
CA GLU A 32 -12.35 -11.01 5.06
C GLU A 32 -11.08 -10.19 5.28
N SER A 33 -10.14 -10.78 6.02
CA SER A 33 -8.87 -10.13 6.33
C SER A 33 -7.70 -11.08 6.25
N LEU A 34 -6.54 -10.52 5.95
CA LEU A 34 -5.33 -11.25 5.68
C LEU A 34 -4.15 -10.50 6.28
N LEU A 35 -3.50 -11.12 7.25
CA LEU A 35 -2.27 -10.62 7.86
C LEU A 35 -1.07 -11.27 7.17
N ARG A 36 -0.13 -10.47 6.67
CA ARG A 36 1.13 -10.95 6.12
C ARG A 36 2.31 -10.16 6.63
N GLN A 37 3.44 -10.83 6.77
CA GLN A 37 4.73 -10.19 6.88
C GLN A 37 5.30 -9.99 5.48
N VAL A 38 5.76 -8.78 5.18
CA VAL A 38 6.34 -8.42 3.88
C VAL A 38 7.62 -7.64 4.08
N THR A 39 8.55 -7.78 3.14
CA THR A 39 9.73 -6.93 3.06
C THR A 39 9.45 -5.86 2.03
N LEU A 40 9.36 -4.61 2.47
CA LEU A 40 9.20 -3.48 1.57
C LEU A 40 10.60 -2.97 1.20
N PRO A 41 10.92 -2.90 -0.10
CA PRO A 41 12.20 -2.39 -0.54
C PRO A 41 12.35 -0.92 -0.14
N SER A 42 13.59 -0.50 0.06
CA SER A 42 13.94 0.89 0.40
C SER A 42 13.48 1.92 -0.64
N VAL A 43 13.43 1.51 -1.92
CA VAL A 43 13.00 2.34 -3.04
C VAL A 43 12.01 1.54 -3.87
N PHE A 44 10.85 2.13 -4.17
CA PHE A 44 9.84 1.57 -5.06
C PHE A 44 9.02 2.68 -5.71
N THR A 45 8.51 2.37 -6.88
CA THR A 45 7.55 3.18 -7.62
C THR A 45 6.12 2.89 -7.16
N PHE A 46 5.19 3.79 -7.49
CA PHE A 46 3.76 3.57 -7.24
C PHE A 46 3.26 2.28 -7.90
N THR A 47 3.71 2.00 -9.13
CA THR A 47 3.32 0.80 -9.88
C THR A 47 3.82 -0.46 -9.18
N GLU A 48 5.07 -0.50 -8.74
CA GLU A 48 5.64 -1.65 -8.01
C GLU A 48 4.91 -1.90 -6.70
N LEU A 49 4.63 -0.84 -5.91
CA LEU A 49 3.85 -0.98 -4.69
C LEU A 49 2.43 -1.49 -4.97
N LYS A 50 1.77 -0.95 -6.00
CA LYS A 50 0.43 -1.37 -6.40
C LYS A 50 0.43 -2.86 -6.76
N SER A 51 1.33 -3.31 -7.64
CA SER A 51 1.45 -4.72 -8.03
C SER A 51 1.79 -5.63 -6.84
N ALA A 52 2.67 -5.18 -5.93
CA ALA A 52 2.97 -5.91 -4.70
C ALA A 52 1.72 -6.08 -3.83
N ILE A 53 0.88 -5.04 -3.67
CA ILE A 53 -0.38 -5.13 -2.94
C ILE A 53 -1.34 -6.15 -3.56
N TYR A 54 -1.50 -6.18 -4.89
CA TYR A 54 -2.33 -7.22 -5.55
C TYR A 54 -1.79 -8.62 -5.29
N SER A 55 -0.47 -8.80 -5.38
CA SER A 55 0.19 -10.08 -5.08
C SER A 55 -0.02 -10.49 -3.62
N TRP A 56 0.21 -9.58 -2.67
CA TRP A 56 -0.05 -9.83 -1.25
C TRP A 56 -1.53 -10.10 -0.99
N ALA A 57 -2.44 -9.43 -1.70
CA ALA A 57 -3.86 -9.68 -1.57
C ALA A 57 -4.33 -10.93 -2.33
N ASN A 58 -3.44 -11.67 -3.02
CA ASN A 58 -3.79 -12.84 -3.84
C ASN A 58 -4.98 -12.58 -4.79
N ILE A 59 -5.05 -11.37 -5.35
CA ILE A 59 -6.09 -10.97 -6.31
C ILE A 59 -5.44 -10.56 -7.63
N LYS A 60 -6.14 -10.82 -8.73
CA LYS A 60 -5.71 -10.35 -10.04
C LYS A 60 -5.80 -8.83 -10.09
N GLU A 61 -4.80 -8.19 -10.70
CA GLU A 61 -4.87 -6.76 -10.98
C GLU A 61 -6.09 -6.49 -11.86
N ASN A 62 -7.00 -5.67 -11.35
CA ASN A 62 -8.24 -5.28 -12.02
C ASN A 62 -8.49 -3.80 -11.73
N GLN A 63 -8.86 -3.05 -12.76
CA GLN A 63 -9.10 -1.61 -12.72
C GLN A 63 -10.28 -1.22 -11.82
N SER A 64 -11.15 -2.17 -11.46
CA SER A 64 -12.32 -1.94 -10.61
C SER A 64 -12.00 -1.87 -9.11
N TYR A 65 -10.83 -2.35 -8.68
CA TYR A 65 -10.47 -2.34 -7.26
C TYR A 65 -9.90 -0.99 -6.85
N VAL A 66 -10.46 -0.43 -5.78
CA VAL A 66 -9.96 0.80 -5.15
C VAL A 66 -9.11 0.42 -3.93
N ILE A 67 -7.81 0.67 -4.00
CA ILE A 67 -6.90 0.43 -2.87
C ILE A 67 -6.89 1.67 -1.96
N LYS A 68 -7.20 1.45 -0.68
CA LYS A 68 -7.13 2.48 0.37
C LYS A 68 -6.18 2.05 1.48
N LEU A 69 -5.45 3.02 2.01
CA LEU A 69 -4.60 2.85 3.18
C LEU A 69 -5.32 3.41 4.41
N ARG A 70 -5.26 2.68 5.51
CA ARG A 70 -5.71 3.17 6.80
C ARG A 70 -4.55 3.89 7.49
N ARG A 71 -4.75 5.17 7.81
CA ARG A 71 -3.81 5.97 8.59
C ARG A 71 -3.98 5.71 10.09
N TYR A 72 -3.03 6.20 10.88
CA TYR A 72 -3.05 6.07 12.35
C TYR A 72 -4.30 6.69 13.00
N ASP A 73 -4.87 7.73 12.36
CA ASP A 73 -6.11 8.40 12.77
C ASP A 73 -7.39 7.64 12.33
N ASN A 74 -7.23 6.38 11.88
CA ASN A 74 -8.27 5.53 11.29
C ASN A 74 -8.92 6.05 10.00
N SER A 75 -8.45 7.17 9.42
CA SER A 75 -8.93 7.63 8.12
C SER A 75 -8.49 6.69 7.01
N LEU A 76 -9.35 6.55 5.99
CA LEU A 76 -9.05 5.78 4.78
C LEU A 76 -8.68 6.76 3.65
N VAL A 77 -7.46 6.67 3.15
CA VAL A 77 -6.98 7.48 2.03
C VAL A 77 -6.71 6.60 0.82
N PRO A 78 -7.01 7.04 -0.41
CA PRO A 78 -6.67 6.26 -1.60
C PRO A 78 -5.14 6.13 -1.71
N LEU A 79 -4.66 4.98 -2.20
CA LEU A 79 -3.22 4.72 -2.36
C LEU A 79 -2.52 5.81 -3.19
N SER A 80 -3.21 6.37 -4.20
CA SER A 80 -2.72 7.47 -5.03
C SER A 80 -2.36 8.73 -4.25
N ALA A 81 -3.00 8.99 -3.11
CA ALA A 81 -2.74 10.17 -2.29
C ALA A 81 -1.33 10.16 -1.67
N LEU A 82 -0.70 8.99 -1.50
CA LEU A 82 0.67 8.91 -0.99
C LEU A 82 1.69 9.59 -1.91
N PHE A 83 1.45 9.57 -3.22
CA PHE A 83 2.42 10.04 -4.22
C PHE A 83 2.10 11.44 -4.73
N GLN A 84 0.88 11.94 -4.54
CA GLN A 84 0.49 13.31 -4.88
C GLN A 84 1.13 14.36 -3.95
N GLY A 85 1.60 13.97 -2.76
CA GLY A 85 2.29 14.86 -1.81
C GLY A 85 3.76 15.17 -2.15
N SER A 86 4.39 14.44 -3.07
CA SER A 86 5.80 14.66 -3.44
C SER A 86 6.00 15.80 -4.46
N SER A 87 4.95 16.50 -4.86
CA SER A 87 5.02 17.67 -5.77
C SER A 87 5.00 19.02 -5.03
N LYS A 88 5.57 19.07 -3.82
CA LYS A 88 5.91 20.34 -3.16
C LYS A 88 7.43 20.43 -3.03
N GLU A 89 8.07 20.90 -4.09
CA GLU A 89 8.90 22.11 -4.06
C GLU A 89 9.29 22.45 -5.50
N LYS A 90 9.13 23.72 -5.84
CA LYS A 90 9.36 24.35 -7.14
C LYS A 90 10.53 25.30 -6.96
#